data_AF-A0A4R0D048-F1
#
_entry.id   AF-A0A4R0D048-F1
#
_cell.length_a   1.000
_cell.length_b   1.000
_cell.length_c   1.000
_cell.angle_alpha   90.00
_cell.angle_beta   90.00
_cell.angle_gamma   90.00
#
_symmetry.space_group_name_H-M   'P 1'
#
loop_
_entity.id
_entity.type
_entity.pdbx_description
1 polymer ?
#
loop_
_entity_poly.entity_id
_entity_poly.type
_entity_poly.pdbx_seq_one_letter_code
_entity_poly.pdbx_strand_id
1 'polypeptide(L)'
;MLDPNQLLELNKEYTFNVKVRDGNQLLAGELFLSPKECTLLIMSERGLTNISYDSEYIECFDFQHNFILFELSINNLESIALNNTNHLKCNFKIGFIVCSRGKNLKPTENIINSFTIDSPALNKWLIYTKLQHKLLNPFSIHEVDPYQPIIEFNQSLKNYGDLYLSYKIKIYSDPDTFQAGIKIPPRLRISFENLISTNTISKEIDKIYNLMTLFFDSDFDINTIEISELYSGASMICVYSSKFHKNINIKSPLLPLALNLNHAFANLKEIPLESFNNYYQLSNADQLLFVRYLRYKRMKSDEEKFLGYFRLLEKLTYKKKPYVDENLLNEILKRSRSYLAKKLGKKNSEIKDLASRVMKVNESKYNTTKCLEDFYSSIPAEIQQFLSFQKSDISTICTLRNDITHANEYRLDDALLHNYTKFINALLFLALTQKIGIPFDVCIPVARNLERV
;
A
#
# COMPACT_ATOMS: atom_id res chain seq x y z
N MET A 1 -13.27 1.49 -31.65
CA MET A 1 -14.29 0.69 -30.93
C MET A 1 -13.54 -0.31 -30.07
N LEU A 2 -13.79 -0.34 -28.76
CA LEU A 2 -13.22 -1.36 -27.87
C LEU A 2 -13.87 -2.72 -28.18
N ASP A 3 -13.10 -3.80 -28.08
CA ASP A 3 -13.64 -5.16 -28.13
C ASP A 3 -14.70 -5.31 -27.01
N PRO A 4 -15.89 -5.85 -27.32
CA PRO A 4 -16.99 -6.02 -26.36
C PRO A 4 -16.60 -6.80 -25.08
N ASN A 5 -15.46 -7.51 -25.07
CA ASN A 5 -14.97 -8.28 -23.92
C ASN A 5 -13.69 -7.71 -23.26
N GLN A 6 -13.28 -6.48 -23.55
CA GLN A 6 -12.01 -5.92 -23.05
C GLN A 6 -12.18 -5.10 -21.75
N LEU A 7 -11.39 -5.44 -20.71
CA LEU A 7 -11.26 -4.65 -19.47
C LEU A 7 -10.61 -3.30 -19.79
N LEU A 8 -10.89 -2.26 -18.99
CA LEU A 8 -10.11 -1.04 -19.03
C LEU A 8 -8.67 -1.33 -18.57
N GLU A 9 -7.71 -1.18 -19.48
CA GLU A 9 -6.28 -1.28 -19.19
C GLU A 9 -5.76 0.05 -18.66
N LEU A 10 -5.13 0.04 -17.47
CA LEU A 10 -4.68 1.23 -16.73
C LEU A 10 -3.53 2.00 -17.41
N ASN A 11 -2.90 1.43 -18.44
CA ASN A 11 -1.83 2.03 -19.22
C ASN A 11 -2.31 2.71 -20.52
N LYS A 12 -3.62 2.65 -20.81
CA LYS A 12 -4.23 3.21 -22.03
C LYS A 12 -5.05 4.45 -21.71
N GLU A 13 -5.24 5.30 -22.72
CA GLU A 13 -6.08 6.50 -22.62
C GLU A 13 -7.47 6.22 -23.20
N TYR A 14 -8.50 6.81 -22.57
CA TYR A 14 -9.89 6.67 -22.99
C TYR A 14 -10.63 8.00 -22.85
N THR A 15 -11.54 8.27 -23.79
CA THR A 15 -12.43 9.42 -23.74
C THR A 15 -13.87 8.94 -23.92
N PHE A 16 -14.76 9.36 -23.03
CA PHE A 16 -16.17 9.02 -23.06
C PHE A 16 -17.04 10.27 -23.00
N ASN A 17 -18.01 10.35 -23.92
CA ASN A 17 -19.09 11.32 -23.83
C ASN A 17 -20.16 10.74 -22.90
N VAL A 18 -20.33 11.34 -21.74
CA VAL A 18 -21.16 10.79 -20.65
C VAL A 18 -22.31 11.72 -20.30
N LYS A 19 -23.39 11.12 -19.78
CA LYS A 19 -24.45 11.83 -19.05
C LYS A 19 -24.13 11.73 -17.56
N VAL A 20 -23.99 12.88 -16.92
CA VAL A 20 -23.66 13.00 -15.49
C VAL A 20 -24.95 13.20 -14.71
N ARG A 21 -25.16 12.42 -13.65
CA ARG A 21 -26.34 12.53 -12.79
C ARG A 21 -26.14 13.64 -11.76
N ASP A 22 -27.01 14.64 -11.79
CA ASP A 22 -27.09 15.71 -10.82
C ASP A 22 -28.50 15.75 -10.21
N GLY A 23 -28.72 14.96 -9.14
CA GLY A 23 -30.07 14.73 -8.61
C GLY A 23 -31.00 14.11 -9.64
N ASN A 24 -32.07 14.84 -9.97
CA ASN A 24 -33.05 14.43 -11.00
C ASN A 24 -32.67 14.93 -12.41
N GLN A 25 -31.58 15.69 -12.54
CA GLN A 25 -31.11 16.21 -13.82
C GLN A 25 -29.98 15.36 -14.40
N LEU A 26 -29.85 15.41 -15.73
CA LEU A 26 -28.73 14.82 -16.45
C LEU A 26 -28.00 15.92 -17.20
N LEU A 27 -26.70 16.03 -16.95
CA LEU A 27 -25.82 17.02 -17.57
C LEU A 27 -24.91 16.33 -18.58
N ALA A 28 -24.52 17.04 -19.63
CA ALA A 28 -23.51 16.55 -20.55
C ALA A 28 -22.12 16.68 -19.93
N GLY A 29 -21.29 15.65 -20.09
CA GLY A 29 -19.91 15.69 -19.68
C GLY A 29 -18.99 14.85 -20.56
N GLU A 30 -17.70 15.09 -20.39
CA GLU A 30 -16.63 14.35 -21.05
C GLU A 30 -15.73 13.75 -19.97
N LEU A 31 -15.67 12.42 -19.92
CA LEU A 31 -14.83 11.67 -18.99
C LEU A 31 -13.56 11.25 -19.72
N PHE A 32 -12.42 11.76 -19.26
CA PHE A 32 -11.10 11.43 -19.77
C PHE A 32 -10.33 10.58 -18.75
N LEU A 33 -9.85 9.43 -19.20
CA LEU A 33 -9.06 8.49 -18.40
C LEU A 33 -7.66 8.40 -19.01
N SER A 34 -6.63 8.68 -18.21
CA SER A 34 -5.24 8.46 -18.62
C SER A 34 -4.39 7.93 -17.47
N PRO A 35 -3.23 7.32 -17.75
CA PRO A 35 -2.32 6.87 -16.70
C PRO A 35 -1.76 8.03 -15.85
N LYS A 36 -1.77 9.26 -16.37
CA LYS A 36 -1.29 10.45 -15.66
C LYS A 36 -2.36 11.03 -14.74
N GLU A 37 -3.56 11.21 -15.26
CA GLU A 37 -4.70 11.76 -14.54
C GLU A 37 -6.04 11.37 -15.17
N CYS A 38 -7.07 11.34 -14.34
CA CYS A 38 -8.46 11.15 -14.78
C CYS A 38 -9.24 12.43 -14.50
N THR A 39 -10.03 12.87 -15.46
CA THR A 39 -10.81 14.11 -15.34
C THR A 39 -12.23 13.95 -15.87
N LEU A 40 -13.19 14.61 -15.23
CA LEU A 40 -14.55 14.78 -15.74
C LEU A 40 -14.79 16.26 -15.99
N LEU A 41 -15.04 16.61 -17.24
CA LEU A 41 -15.52 17.93 -17.64
C LEU A 41 -17.05 17.92 -17.67
N ILE A 42 -17.69 18.85 -16.98
CA ILE A 42 -19.14 19.09 -17.04
C ILE A 42 -19.37 20.46 -17.67
N MET A 43 -20.22 20.51 -18.69
CA MET A 43 -20.64 21.74 -19.34
C MET A 43 -22.15 21.89 -19.22
N SER A 44 -22.62 23.01 -18.69
CA SER A 44 -24.05 23.23 -18.41
C SER A 44 -24.43 24.70 -18.55
N GLU A 45 -25.59 24.97 -19.13
CA GLU A 45 -26.24 26.29 -19.13
C GLU A 45 -27.01 26.57 -17.82
N ARG A 46 -27.01 25.59 -16.90
CA ARG A 46 -27.67 25.61 -15.59
C ARG A 46 -26.63 25.44 -14.48
N GLY A 47 -26.90 26.00 -13.31
CA GLY A 47 -26.11 25.73 -12.12
C GLY A 47 -26.17 24.26 -11.69
N LEU A 48 -25.13 23.77 -11.01
CA LEU A 48 -25.13 22.46 -10.36
C LEU A 48 -26.05 22.49 -9.14
N THR A 49 -26.84 21.43 -8.95
CA THR A 49 -27.82 21.34 -7.87
C THR A 49 -27.36 20.48 -6.71
N ASN A 50 -26.86 19.28 -6.98
CA ASN A 50 -26.42 18.30 -5.99
C ASN A 50 -24.92 17.97 -6.10
N ILE A 51 -24.33 18.11 -7.28
CA ILE A 51 -22.88 17.99 -7.45
C ILE A 51 -22.23 19.22 -6.83
N SER A 52 -21.46 19.00 -5.76
CA SER A 52 -20.80 20.05 -4.99
C SER A 52 -19.33 19.71 -4.74
N TYR A 53 -18.64 20.62 -4.07
CA TYR A 53 -17.25 20.44 -3.64
C TYR A 53 -17.06 19.23 -2.71
N ASP A 54 -18.11 18.83 -2.00
CA ASP A 54 -18.08 17.78 -0.98
C ASP A 54 -18.75 16.48 -1.43
N SER A 55 -19.09 16.35 -2.72
CA SER A 55 -19.69 15.12 -3.25
C SER A 55 -18.74 13.94 -3.02
N GLU A 56 -19.19 12.92 -2.30
CA GLU A 56 -18.41 11.70 -2.05
C GLU A 56 -18.15 10.91 -3.34
N TYR A 57 -19.10 10.98 -4.28
CA TYR A 57 -19.00 10.34 -5.58
C TYR A 57 -19.83 11.09 -6.64
N ILE A 58 -19.52 10.84 -7.92
CA ILE A 58 -20.32 11.25 -9.07
C ILE A 58 -20.69 10.02 -9.88
N GLU A 59 -21.96 9.88 -10.25
CA GLU A 59 -22.44 8.88 -11.19
C GLU A 59 -22.51 9.46 -12.59
N CYS A 60 -21.92 8.78 -13.57
CA CYS A 60 -22.09 9.13 -14.98
C CYS A 60 -22.15 7.87 -15.85
N PHE A 61 -22.72 8.00 -17.04
CA PHE A 61 -22.93 6.84 -17.91
C PHE A 61 -22.89 7.24 -19.39
N ASP A 62 -22.38 6.34 -20.23
CA ASP A 62 -22.55 6.41 -21.67
C ASP A 62 -23.58 5.36 -22.13
N PHE A 63 -23.60 5.00 -23.41
CA PHE A 63 -24.54 4.00 -23.93
C PHE A 63 -24.26 2.56 -23.44
N GLN A 64 -23.02 2.25 -23.08
CA GLN A 64 -22.55 0.89 -22.76
C GLN A 64 -22.04 0.73 -21.32
N HIS A 65 -21.61 1.83 -20.71
CA HIS A 65 -20.85 1.87 -19.47
C HIS A 65 -21.55 2.76 -18.44
N ASN A 66 -21.55 2.28 -17.20
CA ASN A 66 -21.87 3.05 -16.02
C ASN A 66 -20.58 3.28 -15.23
N PHE A 67 -20.35 4.50 -14.81
CA PHE A 67 -19.18 4.93 -14.06
C PHE A 67 -19.60 5.50 -12.71
N ILE A 68 -18.88 5.09 -11.67
CA ILE A 68 -18.92 5.73 -10.36
C ILE A 68 -17.54 6.29 -10.09
N LEU A 69 -17.47 7.61 -9.93
CA LEU A 69 -16.25 8.38 -9.77
C LEU A 69 -16.09 8.72 -8.29
N PHE A 70 -14.92 8.46 -7.71
CA PHE A 70 -14.59 8.72 -6.31
C PHE A 70 -13.34 9.58 -6.18
N GLU A 71 -13.12 10.11 -4.98
CA GLU A 71 -11.96 10.94 -4.63
C GLU A 71 -11.85 12.16 -5.55
N LEU A 72 -12.91 12.96 -5.52
CA LEU A 72 -13.12 14.09 -6.42
C LEU A 72 -12.41 15.34 -5.88
N SER A 73 -11.77 16.09 -6.77
CA SER A 73 -11.26 17.43 -6.46
C SER A 73 -11.48 18.35 -7.65
N ILE A 74 -11.99 19.56 -7.42
CA ILE A 74 -12.23 20.53 -8.51
C ILE A 74 -10.90 21.16 -8.92
N ASN A 75 -10.54 21.00 -10.20
CA ASN A 75 -9.36 21.64 -10.79
C ASN A 75 -9.66 23.06 -11.27
N ASN A 76 -10.83 23.26 -11.87
CA ASN A 76 -11.21 24.55 -12.44
C ASN A 76 -12.75 24.69 -12.47
N LEU A 77 -13.22 25.90 -12.17
CA LEU A 77 -14.61 26.30 -12.27
C LEU A 77 -14.68 27.63 -13.03
N GLU A 78 -15.21 27.59 -14.24
CA GLU A 78 -15.42 28.77 -15.08
C GLU A 78 -16.92 29.04 -15.20
N SER A 79 -17.30 30.30 -14.99
CA SER A 79 -18.65 30.79 -15.26
C SER A 79 -18.55 31.90 -16.29
N ILE A 80 -19.07 31.65 -17.48
CA ILE A 80 -19.06 32.61 -18.59
C ILE A 80 -20.50 33.06 -18.83
N ALA A 81 -20.76 34.37 -18.70
CA ALA A 81 -22.04 34.95 -19.06
C ALA A 81 -22.02 35.33 -20.55
N LEU A 82 -22.79 34.64 -21.37
CA LEU A 82 -23.02 34.97 -22.78
C LEU A 82 -24.49 35.36 -22.95
N ASN A 83 -24.76 36.61 -23.34
CA ASN A 83 -26.10 37.10 -23.70
C ASN A 83 -27.23 36.65 -22.75
N ASN A 84 -27.12 36.98 -21.44
CA ASN A 84 -28.08 36.63 -20.38
C ASN A 84 -28.21 35.14 -20.02
N THR A 85 -27.35 34.27 -20.55
CA THR A 85 -27.26 32.86 -20.15
C THR A 85 -25.91 32.57 -19.50
N ASN A 86 -25.94 32.02 -18.28
CA ASN A 86 -24.73 31.64 -17.56
C ASN A 86 -24.30 30.23 -17.99
N HIS A 87 -23.12 30.12 -18.58
CA HIS A 87 -22.51 28.85 -18.93
C HIS A 87 -21.52 28.48 -17.83
N LEU A 88 -21.74 27.33 -17.21
CA LEU A 88 -20.86 26.74 -16.22
C LEU A 88 -20.01 25.66 -16.89
N LYS A 89 -18.70 25.74 -16.67
CA LYS A 89 -17.75 24.70 -17.01
C LYS A 89 -17.00 24.29 -15.76
N CYS A 90 -17.18 23.04 -15.34
CA CYS A 90 -16.56 22.49 -14.15
C CYS A 90 -15.67 21.30 -14.53
N ASN A 91 -14.41 21.32 -14.11
CA ASN A 91 -13.47 20.23 -14.33
C ASN A 91 -13.11 19.56 -13.01
N PHE A 92 -13.49 18.30 -12.86
CA PHE A 92 -13.15 17.46 -11.71
C PHE A 92 -11.94 16.61 -12.05
N LYS A 93 -10.96 16.57 -11.15
CA LYS A 93 -9.96 15.51 -11.09
C LYS A 93 -10.51 14.36 -10.26
N ILE A 94 -10.25 13.15 -10.72
CA ILE A 94 -10.79 11.92 -10.15
C ILE A 94 -9.65 11.01 -9.72
N GLY A 95 -9.71 10.52 -8.48
CA GLY A 95 -8.69 9.59 -7.96
C GLY A 95 -8.98 8.13 -8.29
N PHE A 96 -10.25 7.72 -8.38
CA PHE A 96 -10.64 6.32 -8.51
C PHE A 96 -11.98 6.15 -9.23
N ILE A 97 -12.07 5.17 -10.15
CA ILE A 97 -13.25 4.96 -11.00
C ILE A 97 -13.63 3.49 -11.01
N VAL A 98 -14.91 3.22 -10.77
CA VAL A 98 -15.51 1.90 -11.01
C VAL A 98 -16.35 1.98 -12.27
N CYS A 99 -16.05 1.11 -13.23
CA CYS A 99 -16.76 1.00 -14.50
C CYS A 99 -17.48 -0.34 -14.58
N SER A 100 -18.75 -0.32 -14.96
CA SER A 100 -19.60 -1.49 -15.17
C SER A 100 -20.24 -1.43 -16.55
N ARG A 101 -20.21 -2.53 -17.29
CA ARG A 101 -20.94 -2.66 -18.55
C ARG A 101 -22.35 -3.20 -18.33
N GLY A 102 -23.36 -2.48 -18.85
CA GLY A 102 -24.76 -2.94 -18.90
C GLY A 102 -25.48 -3.07 -17.56
N LYS A 103 -24.85 -2.75 -16.43
CA LYS A 103 -25.47 -2.81 -15.10
C LYS A 103 -25.24 -1.51 -14.33
N ASN A 104 -26.30 -0.97 -13.75
CA ASN A 104 -26.24 0.18 -12.85
C ASN A 104 -25.72 -0.29 -11.50
N LEU A 105 -24.49 0.08 -11.16
CA LEU A 105 -23.94 -0.13 -9.82
C LEU A 105 -24.42 0.98 -8.90
N LYS A 106 -24.69 0.64 -7.63
CA LYS A 106 -24.88 1.63 -6.59
C LYS A 106 -23.63 1.72 -5.70
N PRO A 107 -23.23 2.93 -5.27
CA PRO A 107 -22.00 3.11 -4.48
C PRO A 107 -22.02 2.43 -3.11
N THR A 108 -23.18 2.37 -2.46
CA THR A 108 -23.36 1.95 -1.06
C THR A 108 -23.87 0.51 -0.90
N GLU A 109 -24.23 -0.16 -2.00
CA GLU A 109 -24.72 -1.54 -1.93
C GLU A 109 -23.55 -2.51 -1.71
N ASN A 110 -23.67 -3.39 -0.70
CA ASN A 110 -22.69 -4.44 -0.39
C ASN A 110 -22.86 -5.62 -1.34
N ILE A 111 -22.29 -5.51 -2.54
CA ILE A 111 -22.46 -6.48 -3.61
C ILE A 111 -21.15 -7.14 -4.06
N ILE A 112 -20.01 -6.52 -3.73
CA ILE A 112 -18.70 -6.97 -4.20
C ILE A 112 -18.23 -8.15 -3.36
N ASN A 113 -17.87 -9.26 -4.01
CA ASN A 113 -17.34 -10.46 -3.36
C ASN A 113 -15.84 -10.65 -3.52
N SER A 114 -15.21 -10.00 -4.52
CA SER A 114 -13.77 -10.12 -4.76
C SER A 114 -13.26 -9.09 -5.75
N PHE A 115 -11.94 -8.91 -5.78
CA PHE A 115 -11.24 -8.23 -6.86
C PHE A 115 -10.00 -8.99 -7.28
N THR A 116 -9.59 -8.80 -8.54
CA THR A 116 -8.45 -9.47 -9.16
C THR A 116 -7.53 -8.46 -9.82
N ILE A 117 -6.24 -8.54 -9.52
CA ILE A 117 -5.16 -7.72 -10.07
C ILE A 117 -4.38 -8.53 -11.11
N ASP A 118 -4.28 -8.00 -12.33
CA ASP A 118 -3.35 -8.46 -13.37
C ASP A 118 -2.20 -7.45 -13.45
N SER A 119 -0.97 -7.88 -13.17
CA SER A 119 0.22 -7.01 -13.17
C SER A 119 1.44 -7.75 -13.69
N PRO A 120 2.28 -7.11 -14.52
CA PRO A 120 3.53 -7.69 -14.97
C PRO A 120 4.53 -7.89 -13.81
N ALA A 121 4.37 -7.14 -12.71
CA ALA A 121 5.22 -7.26 -11.53
C ALA A 121 5.05 -8.60 -10.81
N LEU A 122 3.87 -9.22 -10.89
CA LEU A 122 3.60 -10.52 -10.26
C LEU A 122 4.51 -11.63 -10.79
N ASN A 123 4.81 -11.65 -12.09
CA ASN A 123 5.78 -12.61 -12.66
C ASN A 123 7.18 -12.42 -12.06
N LYS A 124 7.62 -11.18 -11.91
CA LYS A 124 8.94 -10.86 -11.33
C LYS A 124 9.00 -11.24 -9.85
N TRP A 125 7.89 -11.09 -9.14
CA TRP A 125 7.79 -11.43 -7.71
C TRP A 125 7.73 -12.94 -7.45
N LEU A 126 6.99 -13.69 -8.26
CA LEU A 126 6.94 -15.15 -8.20
C LEU A 126 8.27 -15.80 -8.60
N ILE A 127 9.00 -15.17 -9.51
CA ILE A 127 10.16 -15.73 -10.22
C ILE A 127 9.70 -16.86 -11.17
N TYR A 128 10.28 -18.06 -11.08
CA TYR A 128 9.96 -19.20 -11.93
C TYR A 128 9.63 -20.43 -11.08
N THR A 129 8.35 -20.80 -11.03
CA THR A 129 7.85 -21.87 -10.15
C THR A 129 7.80 -23.22 -10.87
N LYS A 130 7.73 -24.30 -10.09
CA LYS A 130 7.49 -25.66 -10.60
C LYS A 130 6.16 -25.75 -11.35
N LEU A 131 5.13 -25.03 -10.89
CA LEU A 131 3.84 -25.01 -11.56
C LEU A 131 3.94 -24.30 -12.92
N GLN A 132 4.60 -23.15 -12.99
CA GLN A 132 4.85 -22.48 -14.27
C GLN A 132 5.63 -23.38 -15.24
N HIS A 133 6.63 -24.13 -14.75
CA HIS A 133 7.34 -25.10 -15.57
C HIS A 133 6.42 -26.20 -16.13
N LYS A 134 5.51 -26.74 -15.30
CA LYS A 134 4.51 -27.71 -15.74
C LYS A 134 3.55 -27.11 -16.77
N LEU A 135 3.09 -25.88 -16.57
CA LEU A 135 2.13 -25.21 -17.47
C LEU A 135 2.73 -24.84 -18.83
N LEU A 136 4.06 -24.72 -18.92
CA LEU A 136 4.76 -24.52 -20.19
C LEU A 136 5.01 -25.83 -20.95
N ASN A 137 4.76 -27.00 -20.34
CA ASN A 137 4.90 -28.28 -21.01
C ASN A 137 3.71 -28.51 -21.96
N PRO A 138 3.94 -28.64 -23.28
CA PRO A 138 2.86 -28.79 -24.28
C PRO A 138 1.92 -29.96 -23.98
N PHE A 139 2.43 -31.05 -23.40
CA PHE A 139 1.64 -32.23 -23.07
C PHE A 139 0.70 -32.02 -21.88
N SER A 140 1.03 -31.10 -20.98
CA SER A 140 0.25 -30.85 -19.76
C SER A 140 -0.90 -29.87 -19.99
N ILE A 141 -0.85 -29.04 -21.04
CA ILE A 141 -1.88 -28.04 -21.32
C ILE A 141 -3.21 -28.68 -21.75
N HIS A 142 -3.17 -29.87 -22.37
CA HIS A 142 -4.38 -30.59 -22.79
C HIS A 142 -5.20 -31.18 -21.64
N GLU A 143 -4.61 -31.31 -20.45
CA GLU A 143 -5.28 -31.83 -19.25
C GLU A 143 -5.91 -30.72 -18.40
N VAL A 144 -5.69 -29.46 -18.76
CA VAL A 144 -6.15 -28.31 -17.97
C VAL A 144 -7.38 -27.69 -18.58
N ASP A 145 -8.46 -27.63 -17.80
CA ASP A 145 -9.67 -26.88 -18.16
C ASP A 145 -9.31 -25.39 -18.32
N PRO A 146 -9.40 -24.81 -19.54
CA PRO A 146 -9.07 -23.40 -19.77
C PRO A 146 -10.03 -22.44 -19.06
N TYR A 147 -11.18 -22.93 -18.59
CA TYR A 147 -12.19 -22.14 -17.89
C TYR A 147 -11.98 -22.09 -16.37
N GLN A 148 -11.13 -22.95 -15.80
CA GLN A 148 -10.84 -22.96 -14.37
C GLN A 148 -9.51 -22.24 -14.06
N PRO A 149 -9.47 -21.40 -13.02
CA PRO A 149 -8.23 -20.77 -12.60
C PRO A 149 -7.28 -21.81 -11.99
N ILE A 150 -6.04 -21.84 -12.48
CA ILE A 150 -5.01 -22.75 -11.99
C ILE A 150 -4.32 -22.09 -10.79
N ILE A 151 -4.47 -22.63 -9.60
CA ILE A 151 -4.02 -21.99 -8.36
C ILE A 151 -2.54 -22.30 -8.10
N GLU A 152 -1.71 -21.26 -7.92
CA GLU A 152 -0.32 -21.37 -7.45
C GLU A 152 -0.29 -21.48 -5.92
N PHE A 153 -1.04 -20.64 -5.23
CA PHE A 153 -1.23 -20.74 -3.78
C PHE A 153 -2.57 -20.14 -3.36
N ASN A 154 -3.04 -20.57 -2.19
CA ASN A 154 -4.18 -19.99 -1.48
C ASN A 154 -3.81 -19.79 -0.01
N GLN A 155 -4.12 -18.62 0.53
CA GLN A 155 -3.92 -18.25 1.93
C GLN A 155 -5.23 -17.68 2.48
N SER A 156 -5.76 -18.33 3.50
CA SER A 156 -6.93 -17.81 4.22
C SER A 156 -6.54 -16.59 5.06
N LEU A 157 -7.37 -15.56 5.00
CA LEU A 157 -7.28 -14.32 5.76
C LEU A 157 -8.39 -14.33 6.80
N LYS A 158 -8.03 -14.59 8.06
CA LYS A 158 -9.00 -14.81 9.14
C LYS A 158 -9.97 -13.63 9.30
N ASN A 159 -11.27 -13.93 9.32
CA ASN A 159 -12.37 -12.97 9.43
C ASN A 159 -12.37 -11.91 8.30
N TYR A 160 -11.79 -12.23 7.15
CA TYR A 160 -11.61 -11.29 6.05
C TYR A 160 -11.93 -11.96 4.70
N GLY A 161 -11.39 -13.15 4.44
CA GLY A 161 -11.66 -13.93 3.23
C GLY A 161 -10.44 -14.76 2.79
N ASP A 162 -10.13 -14.80 1.50
CA ASP A 162 -9.01 -15.58 0.97
C ASP A 162 -8.18 -14.79 -0.04
N LEU A 163 -6.86 -14.96 0.02
CA LEU A 163 -5.89 -14.48 -0.95
C LEU A 163 -5.37 -15.66 -1.76
N TYR A 164 -5.51 -15.61 -3.07
CA TYR A 164 -4.88 -16.61 -3.93
C TYR A 164 -4.27 -16.00 -5.17
N LEU A 165 -3.20 -16.64 -5.60
CA LEU A 165 -2.58 -16.36 -6.88
C LEU A 165 -2.92 -17.51 -7.83
N SER A 166 -3.43 -17.15 -9.00
CA SER A 166 -3.83 -18.12 -10.01
C SER A 166 -3.40 -17.71 -11.41
N TYR A 167 -3.36 -18.65 -12.33
CA TYR A 167 -3.10 -18.41 -13.73
C TYR A 167 -4.39 -18.52 -14.53
N LYS A 168 -4.57 -17.59 -15.48
CA LYS A 168 -5.66 -17.65 -16.48
C LYS A 168 -5.05 -17.78 -17.85
N ILE A 169 -5.29 -18.89 -18.53
CA ILE A 169 -4.79 -19.14 -19.89
C ILE A 169 -5.46 -18.16 -20.86
N LYS A 170 -4.65 -17.40 -21.60
CA LYS A 170 -5.09 -16.54 -22.70
C LYS A 170 -4.50 -17.08 -24.00
N ILE A 171 -5.36 -17.56 -24.89
CA ILE A 171 -4.95 -17.99 -26.23
C ILE A 171 -5.06 -16.77 -27.13
N TYR A 172 -4.03 -16.53 -27.94
CA TYR A 172 -4.05 -15.49 -28.96
C TYR A 172 -3.68 -16.10 -30.31
N SER A 173 -4.27 -15.55 -31.37
CA SER A 173 -3.97 -15.91 -32.75
C SER A 173 -3.89 -14.64 -33.57
N ASP A 174 -2.83 -14.53 -34.36
CA ASP A 174 -2.68 -13.51 -35.38
C ASP A 174 -2.87 -14.19 -36.75
N PRO A 175 -4.04 -14.00 -37.39
CA PRO A 175 -4.32 -14.63 -38.68
C PRO A 175 -3.45 -14.05 -39.81
N ASP A 176 -2.99 -12.80 -39.68
CA ASP A 176 -2.23 -12.12 -40.74
C ASP A 176 -0.79 -12.64 -40.80
N THR A 177 -0.22 -13.02 -39.65
CA THR A 177 1.09 -13.69 -39.58
C THR A 177 1.00 -15.21 -39.47
N PHE A 178 -0.22 -15.77 -39.44
CA PHE A 178 -0.53 -17.18 -39.19
C PHE A 178 0.17 -17.73 -37.93
N GLN A 179 0.20 -16.92 -36.86
CA GLN A 179 0.79 -17.29 -35.57
C GLN A 179 -0.30 -17.53 -34.53
N ALA A 180 -0.09 -18.53 -33.67
CA ALA A 180 -0.91 -18.73 -32.49
C ALA A 180 -0.01 -19.02 -31.30
N GLY A 181 -0.44 -18.57 -30.12
CA GLY A 181 0.33 -18.74 -28.91
C GLY A 181 -0.54 -18.69 -27.66
N ILE A 182 0.10 -19.01 -26.54
CA ILE A 182 -0.54 -19.05 -25.23
C ILE A 182 0.21 -18.10 -24.31
N LYS A 183 -0.56 -17.30 -23.55
CA LYS A 183 -0.06 -16.46 -22.48
C LYS A 183 -0.71 -16.91 -21.18
N ILE A 184 0.10 -17.14 -20.15
CA ILE A 184 -0.35 -17.66 -18.85
C ILE A 184 0.01 -16.64 -17.75
N PRO A 185 -0.61 -15.44 -17.72
CA PRO A 185 -0.29 -14.44 -16.72
C PRO A 185 -0.80 -14.85 -15.33
N PRO A 186 0.01 -14.66 -14.27
CA PRO A 186 -0.46 -14.75 -12.89
C PRO A 186 -1.40 -13.59 -12.58
N ARG A 187 -2.39 -13.88 -11.75
CA ARG A 187 -3.40 -12.95 -11.26
C ARG A 187 -3.53 -13.12 -9.76
N LEU A 188 -3.50 -12.01 -9.04
CA LEU A 188 -3.68 -11.98 -7.60
C LEU A 188 -5.14 -11.63 -7.30
N ARG A 189 -5.86 -12.52 -6.60
CA ARG A 189 -7.26 -12.33 -6.25
C ARG A 189 -7.43 -12.32 -4.74
N ILE A 190 -8.26 -11.40 -4.28
CA ILE A 190 -8.78 -11.37 -2.91
C ILE A 190 -10.28 -11.59 -2.99
N SER A 191 -10.76 -12.66 -2.36
CA SER A 191 -12.18 -12.87 -2.08
C SER A 191 -12.49 -12.48 -0.65
N PHE A 192 -13.66 -11.89 -0.45
CA PHE A 192 -14.14 -11.45 0.85
C PHE A 192 -15.13 -12.46 1.43
N GLU A 193 -15.01 -12.71 2.73
CA GLU A 193 -15.99 -13.51 3.48
C GLU A 193 -17.35 -12.77 3.54
N ASN A 194 -17.31 -11.46 3.76
CA ASN A 194 -18.46 -10.58 3.76
C ASN A 194 -18.45 -9.67 2.54
N LEU A 195 -19.60 -9.49 1.89
CA LEU A 195 -19.74 -8.56 0.78
C LEU A 195 -19.42 -7.13 1.20
N ILE A 196 -18.69 -6.41 0.34
CA ILE A 196 -18.32 -5.02 0.58
C ILE A 196 -19.00 -4.07 -0.40
N SER A 197 -19.08 -2.80 -0.02
CA SER A 197 -19.66 -1.73 -0.83
C SER A 197 -18.67 -1.22 -1.89
N THR A 198 -19.21 -0.74 -3.01
CA THR A 198 -18.42 -0.16 -4.10
C THR A 198 -17.52 1.00 -3.65
N ASN A 199 -17.97 1.83 -2.70
CA ASN A 199 -17.16 2.94 -2.17
C ASN A 199 -15.97 2.51 -1.29
N THR A 200 -15.90 1.24 -0.87
CA THR A 200 -14.78 0.74 -0.04
C THR A 200 -13.68 0.05 -0.86
N ILE A 201 -13.96 -0.32 -2.10
CA ILE A 201 -13.05 -1.14 -2.92
C ILE A 201 -11.68 -0.51 -3.14
N SER A 202 -11.61 0.82 -3.27
CA SER A 202 -10.34 1.57 -3.39
C SER A 202 -9.41 1.27 -2.20
N LYS A 203 -9.95 1.27 -0.98
CA LYS A 203 -9.20 1.02 0.25
C LYS A 203 -8.68 -0.42 0.31
N GLU A 204 -9.45 -1.39 -0.18
CA GLU A 204 -9.06 -2.80 -0.16
C GLU A 204 -7.97 -3.10 -1.21
N ILE A 205 -8.03 -2.46 -2.38
CA ILE A 205 -6.95 -2.52 -3.37
C ILE A 205 -5.68 -1.84 -2.82
N ASP A 206 -5.82 -0.68 -2.17
CA ASP A 206 -4.70 0.02 -1.55
C ASP A 206 -4.00 -0.84 -0.49
N LYS A 207 -4.73 -1.62 0.31
CA LYS A 207 -4.12 -2.52 1.32
C LYS A 207 -3.13 -3.49 0.71
N ILE A 208 -3.52 -4.23 -0.34
CA ILE A 208 -2.63 -5.18 -0.99
C ILE A 208 -1.53 -4.47 -1.77
N TYR A 209 -1.85 -3.34 -2.41
CA TYR A 209 -0.86 -2.53 -3.13
C TYR A 209 0.27 -2.08 -2.18
N ASN A 210 -0.07 -1.49 -1.03
CA ASN A 210 0.89 -1.04 -0.03
C ASN A 210 1.77 -2.18 0.49
N LEU A 211 1.20 -3.36 0.77
CA LEU A 211 1.97 -4.53 1.16
C LEU A 211 2.94 -4.97 0.05
N MET A 212 2.46 -5.06 -1.19
CA MET A 212 3.29 -5.45 -2.32
C MET A 212 4.41 -4.44 -2.59
N THR A 213 4.18 -3.13 -2.39
CA THR A 213 5.25 -2.13 -2.52
C THR A 213 6.40 -2.32 -1.52
N LEU A 214 6.14 -2.92 -0.33
CA LEU A 214 7.20 -3.32 0.59
C LEU A 214 8.08 -4.41 -0.04
N PHE A 215 7.47 -5.41 -0.68
CA PHE A 215 8.20 -6.53 -1.31
C PHE A 215 8.97 -6.11 -2.57
N PHE A 216 8.45 -5.16 -3.33
CA PHE A 216 9.17 -4.61 -4.49
C PHE A 216 10.20 -3.54 -4.12
N ASP A 217 10.06 -2.95 -2.94
CA ASP A 217 10.74 -1.71 -2.57
C ASP A 217 10.55 -0.60 -3.61
N SER A 218 9.35 -0.52 -4.20
CA SER A 218 8.94 0.55 -5.10
C SER A 218 7.44 0.46 -5.38
N ASP A 219 6.91 1.52 -5.99
CA ASP A 219 5.67 1.42 -6.74
C ASP A 219 5.81 0.39 -7.89
N PHE A 220 4.68 -0.20 -8.30
CA PHE A 220 4.63 -1.16 -9.40
C PHE A 220 3.37 -0.94 -10.25
N ASP A 221 3.45 -1.31 -11.53
CA ASP A 221 2.34 -1.09 -12.45
C ASP A 221 1.32 -2.23 -12.38
N ILE A 222 0.04 -1.87 -12.35
CA ILE A 222 -1.10 -2.76 -12.56
C ILE A 222 -1.61 -2.55 -13.98
N ASN A 223 -1.90 -3.64 -14.69
CA ASN A 223 -2.47 -3.59 -16.04
C ASN A 223 -3.99 -3.47 -15.99
N THR A 224 -4.66 -4.32 -15.22
CA THR A 224 -6.13 -4.35 -15.11
C THR A 224 -6.54 -4.75 -13.70
N ILE A 225 -7.66 -4.19 -13.24
CA ILE A 225 -8.32 -4.58 -12.00
C ILE A 225 -9.75 -4.97 -12.34
N GLU A 226 -10.10 -6.22 -12.05
CA GLU A 226 -11.41 -6.83 -12.29
C GLU A 226 -12.13 -6.98 -10.95
N ILE A 227 -13.41 -6.61 -10.88
CA ILE A 227 -14.26 -6.78 -9.70
C ILE A 227 -15.28 -7.87 -9.99
N SER A 228 -15.51 -8.76 -9.03
CA SER A 228 -16.59 -9.74 -9.11
C SER A 228 -17.66 -9.47 -8.04
N GLU A 229 -18.90 -9.77 -8.40
CA GLU A 229 -20.10 -9.56 -7.59
C GLU A 229 -20.78 -10.91 -7.33
N LEU A 230 -21.53 -11.03 -6.23
CA LEU A 230 -22.23 -12.29 -5.90
C LEU A 230 -23.27 -12.71 -6.95
N TYR A 231 -23.84 -11.75 -7.69
CA TYR A 231 -24.96 -11.96 -8.63
C TYR A 231 -24.64 -11.52 -10.07
N SER A 232 -23.37 -11.37 -10.44
CA SER A 232 -23.04 -11.00 -11.81
C SER A 232 -23.21 -12.21 -12.74
N GLY A 233 -24.11 -12.08 -13.71
CA GLY A 233 -24.04 -12.84 -14.97
C GLY A 233 -22.83 -12.39 -15.80
N ALA A 234 -22.99 -12.22 -17.12
CA ALA A 234 -21.93 -11.78 -18.02
C ALA A 234 -21.47 -10.30 -17.86
N SER A 235 -21.87 -9.59 -16.79
CA SER A 235 -21.52 -8.18 -16.60
C SER A 235 -20.10 -8.02 -16.07
N MET A 236 -19.29 -7.28 -16.82
CA MET A 236 -17.89 -7.04 -16.53
C MET A 236 -17.73 -5.74 -15.74
N ILE A 237 -17.18 -5.84 -14.52
CA ILE A 237 -16.88 -4.69 -13.66
C ILE A 237 -15.37 -4.55 -13.55
N CYS A 238 -14.86 -3.34 -13.77
CA CYS A 238 -13.45 -3.04 -13.69
C CYS A 238 -13.17 -1.70 -13.01
N VAL A 239 -11.92 -1.50 -12.63
CA VAL A 239 -11.45 -0.27 -12.00
C VAL A 239 -10.44 0.43 -12.88
N TYR A 240 -10.51 1.75 -12.91
CA TYR A 240 -9.49 2.60 -13.51
C TYR A 240 -8.99 3.63 -12.49
N SER A 241 -7.66 3.73 -12.33
CA SER A 241 -7.04 4.77 -11.50
C SER A 241 -5.59 5.01 -11.93
N SER A 242 -5.20 6.28 -12.06
CA SER A 242 -3.82 6.71 -12.30
C SER A 242 -2.87 6.45 -11.11
N LYS A 243 -3.40 6.02 -9.96
CA LYS A 243 -2.60 5.67 -8.78
C LYS A 243 -1.75 4.42 -8.99
N PHE A 244 -2.27 3.45 -9.75
CA PHE A 244 -1.68 2.12 -9.88
C PHE A 244 -0.87 1.92 -11.17
N HIS A 245 -0.63 2.98 -11.93
CA HIS A 245 0.22 2.95 -13.11
C HIS A 245 1.17 4.15 -13.10
N LYS A 246 2.45 3.89 -12.86
CA LYS A 246 3.52 4.89 -12.75
C LYS A 246 4.59 4.72 -13.83
N ASN A 247 4.45 3.72 -14.70
CA ASN A 247 5.41 3.38 -15.76
C ASN A 247 6.80 3.07 -15.18
N ILE A 248 6.83 2.18 -14.19
CA ILE A 248 8.04 1.83 -13.43
C ILE A 248 8.56 0.49 -13.91
N ASN A 249 9.78 0.51 -14.45
CA ASN A 249 10.48 -0.72 -14.80
C ASN A 249 11.21 -1.30 -13.59
N ILE A 250 10.52 -2.16 -12.83
CA ILE A 250 11.11 -2.92 -11.73
C ILE A 250 12.08 -3.96 -12.29
N LYS A 251 13.37 -3.85 -11.99
CA LYS A 251 14.35 -4.86 -12.43
C LYS A 251 14.20 -6.18 -11.68
N SER A 252 14.03 -6.11 -10.36
CA SER A 252 13.87 -7.25 -9.46
C SER A 252 13.08 -6.82 -8.22
N PRO A 253 12.24 -7.68 -7.63
CA PRO A 253 11.72 -7.43 -6.29
C PRO A 253 12.85 -7.38 -5.27
N LEU A 254 12.65 -6.64 -4.17
CA LEU A 254 13.52 -6.70 -3.00
C LEU A 254 13.36 -8.02 -2.27
N LEU A 255 12.10 -8.46 -2.08
CA LEU A 255 11.72 -9.70 -1.45
C LEU A 255 10.80 -10.51 -2.38
N PRO A 256 11.35 -11.47 -3.16
CA PRO A 256 10.54 -12.34 -4.01
C PRO A 256 9.74 -13.34 -3.16
N LEU A 257 8.58 -13.80 -3.67
CA LEU A 257 7.78 -14.81 -3.00
C LEU A 257 8.57 -16.11 -2.80
N ALA A 258 9.31 -16.51 -3.83
CA ALA A 258 10.17 -17.69 -3.87
C ALA A 258 9.46 -19.02 -3.55
N LEU A 259 8.12 -19.07 -3.63
CA LEU A 259 7.34 -20.27 -3.37
C LEU A 259 7.54 -21.31 -4.49
N ASN A 260 7.81 -22.56 -4.10
CA ASN A 260 7.86 -23.71 -5.01
C ASN A 260 8.75 -23.49 -6.25
N LEU A 261 9.91 -22.85 -6.06
CA LEU A 261 10.81 -22.50 -7.16
C LEU A 261 11.29 -23.72 -7.95
N ASN A 262 11.45 -23.50 -9.26
CA ASN A 262 12.22 -24.43 -10.08
C ASN A 262 13.72 -24.25 -9.81
N HIS A 263 14.49 -25.34 -9.91
CA HIS A 263 15.82 -25.57 -9.30
C HIS A 263 16.90 -24.47 -9.46
N ALA A 264 16.75 -23.50 -10.37
CA ALA A 264 17.72 -22.44 -10.63
C ALA A 264 17.88 -21.40 -9.49
N PHE A 265 16.99 -21.39 -8.50
CA PHE A 265 16.91 -20.34 -7.47
C PHE A 265 17.04 -20.85 -6.02
N ALA A 266 17.71 -22.00 -5.82
CA ALA A 266 17.72 -22.77 -4.57
C ALA A 266 18.18 -22.02 -3.30
N ASN A 267 18.84 -20.87 -3.43
CA ASN A 267 19.32 -20.08 -2.28
C ASN A 267 18.27 -19.12 -1.72
N LEU A 268 17.19 -18.86 -2.44
CA LEU A 268 16.10 -18.02 -1.95
C LEU A 268 15.21 -18.82 -0.99
N LYS A 269 14.71 -18.14 0.03
CA LYS A 269 13.74 -18.72 0.96
C LYS A 269 12.36 -18.16 0.68
N GLU A 270 11.35 -19.00 0.87
CA GLU A 270 9.96 -18.67 0.64
C GLU A 270 9.48 -17.63 1.66
N ILE A 271 8.74 -16.62 1.21
CA ILE A 271 7.99 -15.76 2.14
C ILE A 271 6.88 -16.61 2.76
N PRO A 272 6.77 -16.69 4.10
CA PRO A 272 5.68 -17.42 4.74
C PRO A 272 4.35 -16.82 4.32
N LEU A 273 3.46 -17.63 3.72
CA LEU A 273 2.14 -17.16 3.27
C LEU A 273 1.30 -16.59 4.43
N GLU A 274 1.53 -17.09 5.64
CA GLU A 274 0.89 -16.57 6.85
C GLU A 274 1.19 -15.08 7.10
N SER A 275 2.27 -14.52 6.53
CA SER A 275 2.56 -13.09 6.61
C SER A 275 1.48 -12.21 6.00
N PHE A 276 0.76 -12.70 4.98
CA PHE A 276 -0.42 -12.02 4.44
C PHE A 276 -1.52 -11.96 5.50
N ASN A 277 -1.88 -13.08 6.13
CA ASN A 277 -2.87 -13.11 7.20
C ASN A 277 -2.47 -12.20 8.36
N ASN A 278 -1.20 -12.23 8.79
CA ASN A 278 -0.68 -11.35 9.83
C ASN A 278 -0.85 -9.86 9.47
N TYR A 279 -0.56 -9.47 8.23
CA TYR A 279 -0.76 -8.10 7.75
C TYR A 279 -2.23 -7.67 7.80
N TYR A 280 -3.15 -8.51 7.34
CA TYR A 280 -4.58 -8.20 7.35
C TYR A 280 -5.18 -8.18 8.77
N GLN A 281 -4.57 -8.89 9.72
CA GLN A 281 -4.94 -8.83 11.14
C GLN A 281 -4.34 -7.65 11.91
N LEU A 282 -3.42 -6.88 11.31
CA LEU A 282 -2.88 -5.68 11.96
C LEU A 282 -3.99 -4.67 12.28
N SER A 283 -3.84 -3.96 13.40
CA SER A 283 -4.70 -2.81 13.70
C SER A 283 -4.59 -1.74 12.60
N ASN A 284 -5.64 -0.94 12.41
CA ASN A 284 -5.61 0.20 11.47
C ASN A 284 -4.39 1.11 11.70
N ALA A 285 -4.00 1.32 12.97
CA ALA A 285 -2.85 2.15 13.33
C ALA A 285 -1.49 1.56 12.90
N ASP A 286 -1.42 0.23 12.77
CA ASP A 286 -0.23 -0.48 12.31
C ASP A 286 -0.22 -0.66 10.80
N GLN A 287 -1.37 -0.89 10.15
CA GLN A 287 -1.49 -0.87 8.69
C GLN A 287 -1.09 0.50 8.12
N LEU A 288 -1.42 1.59 8.83
CA LEU A 288 -0.98 2.94 8.47
C LEU A 288 0.55 3.12 8.41
N LEU A 289 1.34 2.22 9.02
CA LEU A 289 2.80 2.26 8.91
C LEU A 289 3.24 1.96 7.47
N PHE A 290 2.59 1.01 6.80
CA PHE A 290 2.88 0.62 5.42
C PHE A 290 2.47 1.71 4.43
N VAL A 291 1.31 2.35 4.67
CA VAL A 291 0.86 3.52 3.91
C VAL A 291 1.87 4.67 4.04
N ARG A 292 2.34 4.94 5.25
CA ARG A 292 3.33 6.01 5.51
C ARG A 292 4.70 5.67 4.93
N TYR A 293 5.12 4.40 4.99
CA TYR A 293 6.35 3.92 4.36
C TYR A 293 6.39 4.29 2.88
N LEU A 294 5.35 3.90 2.13
CA LEU A 294 5.23 4.23 0.71
C LEU A 294 5.14 5.74 0.46
N ARG A 295 4.41 6.48 1.31
CA ARG A 295 4.32 7.94 1.21
C ARG A 295 5.70 8.61 1.34
N TYR A 296 6.49 8.24 2.36
CA TYR A 296 7.83 8.80 2.54
C TYR A 296 8.73 8.42 1.37
N LYS A 297 8.63 7.19 0.87
CA LYS A 297 9.39 6.75 -0.29
C LYS A 297 9.14 7.57 -1.56
N ARG A 298 7.92 8.06 -1.75
CA ARG A 298 7.53 8.96 -2.86
C ARG A 298 7.99 10.42 -2.69
N MET A 299 8.52 10.80 -1.54
CA MET A 299 9.03 12.17 -1.33
C MET A 299 10.29 12.42 -2.17
N LYS A 300 10.57 13.69 -2.48
CA LYS A 300 11.77 14.09 -3.23
C LYS A 300 12.93 14.43 -2.30
N SER A 301 12.65 15.07 -1.17
CA SER A 301 13.66 15.48 -0.19
C SER A 301 14.17 14.29 0.60
N ASP A 302 15.49 14.10 0.63
CA ASP A 302 16.11 13.05 1.44
C ASP A 302 16.05 13.37 2.94
N GLU A 303 16.02 14.65 3.33
CA GLU A 303 15.79 15.05 4.72
C GLU A 303 14.39 14.64 5.21
N GLU A 304 13.35 14.88 4.39
CA GLU A 304 11.99 14.47 4.75
C GLU A 304 11.83 12.96 4.78
N LYS A 305 12.47 12.23 3.86
CA LYS A 305 12.54 10.77 3.88
C LYS A 305 13.23 10.27 5.14
N PHE A 306 14.40 10.82 5.46
CA PHE A 306 15.18 10.46 6.64
C PHE A 306 14.32 10.58 7.89
N LEU A 307 13.73 11.75 8.15
CA LEU A 307 12.84 11.97 9.29
C LEU A 307 11.61 11.06 9.28
N GLY A 308 10.99 10.89 8.11
CA GLY A 308 9.80 10.06 7.93
C GLY A 308 10.05 8.60 8.27
N TYR A 309 11.10 8.02 7.70
CA TYR A 309 11.51 6.64 7.98
C TYR A 309 11.93 6.46 9.42
N PHE A 310 12.71 7.41 9.96
CA PHE A 310 13.17 7.35 11.35
C PHE A 310 11.98 7.31 12.32
N ARG A 311 10.96 8.15 12.10
CA ARG A 311 9.74 8.18 12.92
C ARG A 311 8.98 6.86 12.90
N LEU A 312 8.93 6.17 11.76
CA LEU A 312 8.30 4.86 11.66
C LEU A 312 9.12 3.79 12.38
N LEU A 313 10.44 3.81 12.16
CA LEU A 313 11.37 2.87 12.78
C LEU A 313 11.33 2.99 14.31
N GLU A 314 11.34 4.21 14.85
CA GLU A 314 11.19 4.45 16.29
C GLU A 314 9.95 3.80 16.88
N LYS A 315 8.80 3.96 16.21
CA LYS A 315 7.55 3.36 16.66
C LYS A 315 7.62 1.83 16.64
N LEU A 316 8.30 1.23 15.66
CA LEU A 316 8.45 -0.21 15.52
C LEU A 316 9.45 -0.80 16.52
N THR A 317 10.54 -0.10 16.79
CA THR A 317 11.61 -0.58 17.68
C THR A 317 11.42 -0.16 19.13
N TYR A 318 10.35 0.59 19.43
CA TYR A 318 10.10 1.16 20.74
C TYR A 318 10.09 0.08 21.83
N LYS A 319 10.99 0.22 22.81
CA LYS A 319 11.03 -0.62 23.99
C LYS A 319 10.95 0.26 25.23
N LYS A 320 10.23 -0.21 26.25
CA LYS A 320 10.27 0.34 27.60
C LYS A 320 10.70 -0.77 28.54
N LYS A 321 11.54 -0.43 29.50
CA LYS A 321 11.89 -1.31 30.60
C LYS A 321 12.00 -0.45 31.87
N PRO A 322 11.53 -0.94 33.02
CA PRO A 322 11.74 -0.21 34.25
C PRO A 322 13.23 -0.21 34.67
N TYR A 323 13.72 0.86 35.30
CA TYR A 323 15.05 0.88 35.92
C TYR A 323 15.14 -0.10 37.09
N VAL A 324 14.10 -0.15 37.92
CA VAL A 324 13.94 -1.02 39.10
C VAL A 324 12.52 -1.58 39.17
N ASP A 325 12.31 -2.62 39.97
CA ASP A 325 10.97 -3.17 40.20
C ASP A 325 9.97 -2.09 40.61
N GLU A 326 8.88 -1.99 39.85
CA GLU A 326 7.91 -0.91 39.96
C GLU A 326 7.13 -0.96 41.29
N ASN A 327 6.84 -2.17 41.77
CA ASN A 327 6.11 -2.37 43.02
C ASN A 327 6.98 -1.98 44.21
N LEU A 328 8.24 -2.44 44.24
CA LEU A 328 9.19 -2.09 45.28
C LEU A 328 9.47 -0.58 45.31
N LEU A 329 9.66 0.04 44.14
CA LEU A 329 9.85 1.49 44.05
C LEU A 329 8.64 2.26 44.59
N ASN A 330 7.42 1.85 44.22
CA ASN A 330 6.19 2.47 44.69
C ASN A 330 6.02 2.31 46.21
N GLU A 331 6.34 1.15 46.77
CA GLU A 331 6.34 0.94 48.23
C GLU A 331 7.33 1.86 48.94
N ILE A 332 8.56 1.96 48.44
CA ILE A 332 9.59 2.83 49.02
C ILE A 332 9.15 4.29 48.96
N LEU A 333 8.64 4.76 47.82
CA LEU A 333 8.15 6.13 47.65
C LEU A 333 6.95 6.45 48.54
N LYS A 334 6.05 5.48 48.78
CA LYS A 334 4.92 5.64 49.71
C LYS A 334 5.39 5.72 51.15
N ARG A 335 6.27 4.81 51.58
CA ARG A 335 6.80 4.76 52.96
C ARG A 335 7.68 5.97 53.30
N SER A 336 8.44 6.48 52.33
CA SER A 336 9.34 7.63 52.54
C SER A 336 8.66 8.99 52.41
N ARG A 337 7.37 9.05 52.06
CA ARG A 337 6.66 10.31 51.76
C ARG A 337 6.73 11.34 52.88
N SER A 338 6.40 10.95 54.11
CA SER A 338 6.40 11.85 55.27
C SER A 338 7.81 12.34 55.61
N TYR A 339 8.80 11.46 55.45
CA TYR A 339 10.21 11.78 55.65
C TYR A 339 10.70 12.80 54.61
N LEU A 340 10.41 12.57 53.33
CA LEU A 340 10.78 13.46 52.23
C LEU A 340 10.11 14.83 52.37
N ALA A 341 8.83 14.88 52.74
CA ALA A 341 8.11 16.13 52.98
C ALA A 341 8.78 16.97 54.08
N LYS A 342 9.17 16.34 55.19
CA LYS A 342 9.84 17.00 56.32
C LYS A 342 11.25 17.47 55.96
N LYS A 343 12.05 16.63 55.27
CA LYS A 343 13.45 16.94 54.96
C LYS A 343 13.62 17.95 53.83
N LEU A 344 12.75 17.90 52.82
CA LEU A 344 12.80 18.80 51.67
C LEU A 344 11.99 20.09 51.89
N GLY A 345 11.29 20.21 53.02
CA GLY A 345 10.48 21.39 53.35
C GLY A 345 9.30 21.60 52.39
N LYS A 346 8.70 20.50 51.90
CA LYS A 346 7.65 20.50 50.87
C LYS A 346 6.36 19.88 51.37
N LYS A 347 5.24 20.27 50.76
CA LYS A 347 3.92 19.70 51.11
C LYS A 347 3.83 18.25 50.65
N ASN A 348 3.03 17.44 51.36
CA ASN A 348 2.79 16.04 50.99
C ASN A 348 2.22 15.87 49.57
N SER A 349 1.50 16.88 49.03
CA SER A 349 1.02 16.90 47.64
C SER A 349 2.17 17.00 46.65
N GLU A 350 3.13 17.90 46.87
CA GLU A 350 4.29 18.10 45.99
C GLU A 350 5.21 16.86 45.97
N ILE A 351 5.37 16.18 47.12
CA ILE A 351 6.11 14.91 47.19
C ILE A 351 5.37 13.79 46.44
N LYS A 352 4.04 13.80 46.40
CA LYS A 352 3.25 12.85 45.60
C LYS A 352 3.49 13.06 44.10
N ASP A 353 3.53 14.31 43.67
CA ASP A 353 3.82 14.65 42.27
C ASP A 353 5.25 14.26 41.90
N LEU A 354 6.22 14.49 42.79
CA LEU A 354 7.59 14.00 42.62
C LEU A 354 7.62 12.48 42.50
N ALA A 355 6.97 11.74 43.40
CA ALA A 355 6.88 10.29 43.34
C ALA A 355 6.26 9.81 42.01
N SER A 356 5.20 10.46 41.54
CA SER A 356 4.60 10.15 40.23
C SER A 356 5.57 10.40 39.08
N ARG A 357 6.38 11.47 39.13
CA ARG A 357 7.43 11.72 38.13
C ARG A 357 8.53 10.67 38.20
N VAL A 358 8.96 10.26 39.40
CA VAL A 358 9.95 9.20 39.58
C VAL A 358 9.44 7.87 39.00
N MET A 359 8.17 7.53 39.22
CA MET A 359 7.54 6.36 38.61
C MET A 359 7.54 6.44 37.07
N LYS A 360 7.15 7.59 36.50
CA LYS A 360 7.20 7.81 35.04
C LYS A 360 8.62 7.68 34.47
N VAL A 361 9.62 8.20 35.18
CA VAL A 361 11.04 8.08 34.78
C VAL A 361 11.54 6.65 34.94
N ASN A 362 11.04 5.89 35.93
CA ASN A 362 11.38 4.49 36.08
C ASN A 362 11.07 3.71 34.78
N GLU A 363 9.94 4.00 34.14
CA GLU A 363 9.51 3.38 32.88
C GLU A 363 10.30 3.85 31.63
N SER A 364 11.13 4.89 31.73
CA SER A 364 11.77 5.54 30.58
C SER A 364 13.22 5.08 30.31
N LYS A 365 13.61 3.86 30.73
CA LYS A 365 15.00 3.38 30.67
C LYS A 365 15.64 3.38 29.29
N TYR A 366 14.85 3.19 28.24
CA TYR A 366 15.34 3.08 26.88
C TYR A 366 15.12 4.39 26.14
N ASN A 367 16.20 5.05 25.72
CA ASN A 367 16.16 6.13 24.75
C ASN A 367 16.08 5.56 23.32
N THR A 368 15.80 6.40 22.33
CA THR A 368 15.74 6.02 20.91
C THR A 368 17.01 5.28 20.46
N THR A 369 18.19 5.84 20.76
CA THR A 369 19.48 5.25 20.38
C THR A 369 19.60 3.82 20.87
N LYS A 370 19.27 3.58 22.14
CA LYS A 370 19.35 2.25 22.74
C LYS A 370 18.33 1.28 22.14
N CYS A 371 17.12 1.75 21.79
CA CYS A 371 16.12 0.93 21.10
C CYS A 371 16.63 0.47 19.73
N LEU A 372 17.21 1.39 18.95
CA LEU A 372 17.76 1.09 17.64
C LEU A 372 19.00 0.20 17.72
N GLU A 373 19.90 0.45 18.67
CA GLU A 373 21.06 -0.42 18.92
C GLU A 373 20.65 -1.86 19.27
N ASP A 374 19.64 -2.01 20.12
CA ASP A 374 19.13 -3.33 20.50
C ASP A 374 18.41 -4.01 19.32
N PHE A 375 17.70 -3.25 18.48
CA PHE A 375 17.13 -3.77 17.25
C PHE A 375 18.22 -4.21 16.26
N TYR A 376 19.22 -3.36 16.00
CA TYR A 376 20.36 -3.69 15.16
C TYR A 376 21.06 -4.97 15.63
N SER A 377 21.26 -5.10 16.94
CA SER A 377 21.90 -6.28 17.55
C SER A 377 21.06 -7.57 17.38
N SER A 378 19.76 -7.47 17.10
CA SER A 378 18.90 -8.62 16.82
C SER A 378 18.93 -9.08 15.36
N ILE A 379 19.47 -8.26 14.46
CA ILE A 379 19.62 -8.58 13.05
C ILE A 379 20.80 -9.57 12.89
N PRO A 380 20.68 -10.66 12.10
CA PRO A 380 21.79 -11.58 11.86
C PRO A 380 23.02 -10.91 11.22
N ALA A 381 24.22 -11.38 11.55
CA ALA A 381 25.49 -10.83 11.05
C ALA A 381 25.57 -10.88 9.51
N GLU A 382 24.95 -11.90 8.91
CA GLU A 382 24.86 -12.12 7.47
C GLU A 382 24.10 -10.99 6.75
N ILE A 383 23.20 -10.29 7.46
CA ILE A 383 22.52 -9.10 6.97
C ILE A 383 23.32 -7.85 7.34
N GLN A 384 23.82 -7.75 8.58
CA GLN A 384 24.55 -6.57 9.08
C GLN A 384 25.75 -6.21 8.19
N GLN A 385 26.46 -7.20 7.63
CA GLN A 385 27.60 -6.97 6.75
C GLN A 385 27.27 -6.20 5.44
N PHE A 386 26.00 -6.16 5.04
CA PHE A 386 25.52 -5.44 3.85
C PHE A 386 24.87 -4.09 4.19
N LEU A 387 24.84 -3.71 5.47
CA LEU A 387 24.38 -2.39 5.89
C LEU A 387 25.52 -1.38 5.80
N SER A 388 25.24 -0.19 5.25
CA SER A 388 26.25 0.85 5.04
C SER A 388 26.88 1.42 6.31
N PHE A 389 26.26 1.18 7.48
CA PHE A 389 26.71 1.66 8.78
C PHE A 389 26.64 0.56 9.84
N GLN A 390 27.46 0.74 10.87
CA GLN A 390 27.59 -0.17 11.99
C GLN A 390 26.81 0.33 13.19
N LYS A 391 26.68 -0.54 14.20
CA LYS A 391 26.00 -0.20 15.47
C LYS A 391 26.57 1.06 16.12
N SER A 392 27.88 1.29 16.04
CA SER A 392 28.55 2.47 16.60
C SER A 392 28.07 3.79 16.01
N ASP A 393 27.57 3.77 14.76
CA ASP A 393 27.17 4.97 14.03
C ASP A 393 25.74 5.43 14.40
N ILE A 394 24.94 4.55 15.00
CA ILE A 394 23.54 4.81 15.36
C ILE A 394 23.44 6.04 16.27
N SER A 395 24.37 6.22 17.21
CA SER A 395 24.43 7.39 18.09
C SER A 395 24.49 8.69 17.28
N THR A 396 25.41 8.78 16.32
CA THR A 396 25.59 9.96 15.46
C THR A 396 24.36 10.23 14.61
N ILE A 397 23.75 9.18 14.05
CA ILE A 397 22.56 9.28 13.21
C ILE A 397 21.35 9.75 14.04
N CYS A 398 21.19 9.28 15.28
CA CYS A 398 20.18 9.76 16.22
C CYS A 398 20.37 11.24 16.58
N THR A 399 21.62 11.68 16.77
CA THR A 399 21.94 13.09 17.06
C THR A 399 21.51 13.97 15.90
N LEU A 400 21.89 13.62 14.67
CA LEU A 400 21.45 14.33 13.46
C LEU A 400 19.91 14.40 13.39
N ARG A 401 19.20 13.30 13.65
CA ARG A 401 17.73 13.31 13.69
C ARG A 401 17.20 14.33 14.68
N ASN A 402 17.76 14.37 15.89
CA ASN A 402 17.36 15.34 16.91
C ASN A 402 17.65 16.77 16.46
N ASP A 403 18.81 17.01 15.87
CA ASP A 403 19.21 18.35 15.40
C ASP A 403 18.25 18.86 14.32
N ILE A 404 17.93 18.03 13.32
CA ILE A 404 16.94 18.37 12.29
C ILE A 404 15.56 18.61 12.93
N THR A 405 15.11 17.72 13.83
CA THR A 405 13.78 17.82 14.46
C THR A 405 13.61 19.08 15.30
N HIS A 406 14.68 19.53 15.95
CA HIS A 406 14.68 20.72 16.82
C HIS A 406 15.18 21.99 16.12
N ALA A 407 15.45 21.93 14.81
CA ALA A 407 16.02 23.02 14.02
C ALA A 407 17.33 23.58 14.65
N ASN A 408 18.15 22.71 15.22
CA ASN A 408 19.49 23.06 15.66
C ASN A 408 20.39 23.29 14.43
N GLU A 409 21.47 24.05 14.60
CA GLU A 409 22.48 24.18 13.53
C GLU A 409 23.22 22.86 13.34
N TYR A 410 23.20 22.33 12.12
CA TYR A 410 24.00 21.18 11.72
C TYR A 410 24.62 21.43 10.35
N ARG A 411 25.74 20.76 10.06
CA ARG A 411 26.38 20.77 8.75
C ARG A 411 26.59 19.33 8.32
N LEU A 412 25.95 18.95 7.22
CA LEU A 412 26.03 17.61 6.67
C LEU A 412 26.10 17.69 5.16
N ASP A 413 26.93 16.85 4.57
CA ASP A 413 26.98 16.67 3.13
C ASP A 413 25.75 15.88 2.64
N ASP A 414 25.22 16.27 1.48
CA ASP A 414 24.02 15.66 0.89
C ASP A 414 24.22 14.16 0.63
N ALA A 415 25.43 13.75 0.21
CA ALA A 415 25.72 12.33 -0.01
C ALA A 415 25.71 11.53 1.30
N LEU A 416 26.14 12.14 2.40
CA LEU A 416 26.10 11.50 3.71
C LEU A 416 24.66 11.41 4.24
N LEU A 417 23.84 12.45 4.06
CA LEU A 417 22.40 12.41 4.39
C LEU A 417 21.68 11.31 3.59
N HIS A 418 21.98 11.21 2.30
CA HIS A 418 21.44 10.18 1.43
C HIS A 418 21.81 8.78 1.95
N ASN A 419 23.06 8.55 2.33
CA ASN A 419 23.50 7.26 2.88
C ASN A 419 22.83 6.94 4.23
N TYR A 420 22.69 7.92 5.13
CA TYR A 420 21.92 7.73 6.36
C TYR A 420 20.45 7.41 6.09
N THR A 421 19.85 8.05 5.07
CA THR A 421 18.48 7.77 4.64
C THR A 421 18.33 6.33 4.19
N LYS A 422 19.23 5.83 3.34
CA LYS A 422 19.25 4.42 2.88
C LYS A 422 19.38 3.44 4.04
N PHE A 423 20.29 3.73 4.96
CA PHE A 423 20.51 2.89 6.14
C PHE A 423 19.27 2.79 7.03
N ILE A 424 18.64 3.93 7.33
CA ILE A 424 17.39 3.94 8.10
C ILE A 424 16.26 3.26 7.33
N ASN A 425 16.21 3.40 6.00
CA ASN A 425 15.24 2.70 5.16
C ASN A 425 15.42 1.17 5.23
N ALA A 426 16.66 0.67 5.15
CA ALA A 426 16.97 -0.75 5.28
C ALA A 426 16.55 -1.31 6.66
N LEU A 427 16.85 -0.59 7.75
CA LEU A 427 16.40 -0.97 9.09
C LEU A 427 14.86 -0.96 9.20
N LEU A 428 14.20 0.02 8.59
CA LEU A 428 12.74 0.12 8.57
C LEU A 428 12.11 -1.03 7.79
N PHE A 429 12.64 -1.39 6.62
CA PHE A 429 12.19 -2.56 5.86
C PHE A 429 12.29 -3.84 6.70
N LEU A 430 13.42 -4.05 7.38
CA LEU A 430 13.62 -5.20 8.28
C LEU A 430 12.64 -5.19 9.46
N ALA A 431 12.32 -4.02 10.03
CA ALA A 431 11.35 -3.92 11.10
C ALA A 431 9.90 -4.18 10.62
N LEU A 432 9.54 -3.71 9.41
CA LEU A 432 8.23 -3.93 8.81
C LEU A 432 8.00 -5.41 8.44
N THR A 433 9.02 -6.08 7.90
CA THR A 433 8.96 -7.52 7.59
C THR A 433 8.78 -8.36 8.86
N GLN A 434 9.52 -8.06 9.93
CA GLN A 434 9.30 -8.69 11.24
C GLN A 434 7.89 -8.44 11.79
N LYS A 435 7.33 -7.23 11.59
CA LYS A 435 5.99 -6.86 12.07
C LYS A 435 4.88 -7.74 11.47
N ILE A 436 5.07 -8.28 10.26
CA ILE A 436 4.14 -9.21 9.60
C ILE A 436 4.59 -10.67 9.72
N GLY A 437 5.57 -10.96 10.57
CA GLY A 437 6.01 -12.33 10.85
C GLY A 437 6.91 -12.95 9.77
N ILE A 438 7.59 -12.15 8.96
CA ILE A 438 8.63 -12.64 8.05
C ILE A 438 9.97 -12.69 8.83
N PRO A 439 10.53 -13.89 9.07
CA PRO A 439 11.77 -14.04 9.81
C PRO A 439 13.00 -13.56 9.03
N PHE A 440 14.06 -13.15 9.72
CA PHE A 440 15.27 -12.58 9.08
C PHE A 440 15.97 -13.58 8.16
N ASP A 441 15.83 -14.88 8.42
CA ASP A 441 16.44 -15.90 7.60
C ASP A 441 15.92 -15.89 6.16
N VAL A 442 14.67 -15.43 5.93
CA VAL A 442 14.10 -15.17 4.60
C VAL A 442 14.73 -13.94 3.93
N CYS A 443 15.17 -12.96 4.73
CA CYS A 443 15.84 -11.75 4.24
C CYS A 443 17.34 -11.96 3.94
N ILE A 444 18.01 -12.95 4.55
CA ILE A 444 19.45 -13.22 4.35
C ILE A 444 19.84 -13.33 2.87
N PRO A 445 19.15 -14.13 2.03
CA PRO A 445 19.52 -14.29 0.61
C PRO A 445 19.41 -13.00 -0.21
N VAL A 446 18.59 -12.06 0.23
CA VAL A 446 18.35 -10.78 -0.44
C VAL A 446 19.02 -9.59 0.26
N ALA A 447 19.81 -9.82 1.31
CA ALA A 447 20.39 -8.75 2.12
C ALA A 447 21.28 -7.80 1.31
N ARG A 448 22.00 -8.29 0.29
CA ARG A 448 22.75 -7.47 -0.66
C ARG A 448 21.90 -6.44 -1.39
N ASN A 449 20.62 -6.73 -1.61
CA ASN A 449 19.71 -5.79 -2.28
C ASN A 449 19.35 -4.62 -1.36
N LEU A 450 19.56 -4.71 -0.05
CA LEU A 450 19.31 -3.61 0.89
C LEU A 450 20.22 -2.40 0.65
N GLU A 451 21.39 -2.59 0.02
CA GLU A 451 22.26 -1.49 -0.42
C GLU A 451 21.60 -0.61 -1.50
N ARG A 452 20.59 -1.15 -2.20
CA ARG A 452 19.87 -0.46 -3.29
C ARG A 452 18.66 0.35 -2.80
N VAL A 453 18.22 0.10 -1.56
CA VAL A 453 16.99 0.60 -0.94
C VAL A 453 17.10 2.07 -0.53
#